data_AF-A0A7Y7VRG0-F1
#
_entry.id   AF-A0A7Y7VRG0-F1
#
_cell.length_a   1.000
_cell.length_b   1.000
_cell.length_c   1.000
_cell.angle_alpha   90.00
_cell.angle_beta   90.00
_cell.angle_gamma   90.00
#
_symmetry.space_group_name_H-M   'P 1'
#
loop_
_entity.id
_entity.type
_entity.pdbx_description
1 polymer ?
#
loop_
_entity_poly.entity_id
_entity_poly.type
_entity_poly.pdbx_seq_one_letter_code
_entity_poly.pdbx_strand_id
1 'polypeptide(L)'
;SQLSLADRGTLSNMAPEFGATAAMFAIDDRTLHYLRMTGRGGRISALTEAYARAQGLWHDSLAEAEYNRVVTLNLSAVARSIAGPKQPHQRIVLGQKAPAAHLPAGLDNGSVVLAAITSCTNTSNP
;
A
#
# COMPACT_ATOMS: atom_id res chain seq x y z
N SER A 1 2.59 3.63 13.55
CA SER A 1 2.97 3.03 12.25
C SER A 1 3.74 4.04 11.38
N GLN A 2 4.74 3.57 10.61
CA GLN A 2 5.51 4.39 9.65
C GLN A 2 4.77 4.64 8.32
N LEU A 3 3.74 3.84 8.00
CA LEU A 3 3.00 3.95 6.74
C LEU A 3 2.00 5.12 6.76
N SER A 4 2.01 5.91 5.69
CA SER A 4 1.00 6.95 5.44
C SER A 4 -0.37 6.33 5.14
N LEU A 5 -1.44 7.13 5.14
CA LEU A 5 -2.76 6.61 4.74
C LEU A 5 -2.81 6.23 3.26
N ALA A 6 -2.02 6.90 2.42
CA ALA A 6 -1.92 6.56 1.01
C ALA A 6 -1.25 5.20 0.80
N ASP A 7 -0.14 4.92 1.51
CA ASP A 7 0.52 3.60 1.46
C ASP A 7 -0.42 2.47 1.91
N ARG A 8 -1.18 2.71 2.98
CA ARG A 8 -2.22 1.79 3.47
C ARG A 8 -3.30 1.59 2.42
N GLY A 9 -3.75 2.67 1.78
CA GLY A 9 -4.72 2.64 0.68
C GLY A 9 -4.24 1.79 -0.49
N THR A 10 -2.98 1.93 -0.89
CA THR A 10 -2.34 1.09 -1.92
C THR A 10 -2.37 -0.39 -1.54
N LEU A 11 -1.97 -0.74 -0.31
CA LEU A 11 -1.98 -2.13 0.16
C LEU A 11 -3.39 -2.71 0.26
N SER A 12 -4.34 -1.93 0.78
CA SER A 12 -5.74 -2.35 0.92
C SER A 12 -6.44 -2.48 -0.41
N ASN A 13 -6.11 -1.64 -1.40
CA ASN A 13 -6.66 -1.71 -2.74
C ASN A 13 -6.30 -3.04 -3.43
N MET A 14 -5.12 -3.59 -3.12
CA MET A 14 -4.65 -4.85 -3.68
C MET A 14 -5.21 -6.11 -2.98
N ALA A 15 -6.20 -5.97 -2.08
CA ALA A 15 -6.77 -7.11 -1.34
C ALA A 15 -7.26 -8.27 -2.22
N PRO A 16 -7.96 -8.03 -3.34
CA PRO A 16 -8.39 -9.10 -4.23
C PRO A 16 -7.22 -9.89 -4.83
N GLU A 17 -6.08 -9.24 -5.12
CA GLU A 17 -4.92 -9.85 -5.77
C GLU A 17 -4.23 -10.90 -4.91
N PHE A 18 -4.32 -10.78 -3.58
CA PHE A 18 -3.85 -11.79 -2.62
C PHE A 18 -4.98 -12.60 -1.98
N GLY A 19 -6.19 -12.51 -2.53
CA GLY A 19 -7.33 -13.37 -2.18
C GLY A 19 -8.01 -13.03 -0.85
N ALA A 20 -7.78 -11.84 -0.30
CA ALA A 20 -8.44 -11.41 0.94
C ALA A 20 -9.83 -10.82 0.64
N THR A 21 -10.80 -11.11 1.51
CA THR A 21 -12.11 -10.44 1.49
C THR A 21 -11.98 -8.94 1.77
N ALA A 22 -11.11 -8.58 2.70
CA ALA A 22 -10.79 -7.20 3.04
C ALA A 22 -9.37 -7.12 3.62
N ALA A 23 -8.71 -5.98 3.43
CA ALA A 23 -7.47 -5.63 4.09
C ALA A 23 -7.67 -4.31 4.84
N MET A 24 -7.62 -4.37 6.17
CA MET A 24 -7.96 -3.25 7.05
C MET A 24 -6.72 -2.77 7.80
N PHE A 25 -6.63 -1.46 7.97
CA PHE A 25 -5.68 -0.82 8.89
C PHE A 25 -6.47 -0.16 10.01
N ALA A 26 -6.01 -0.34 11.25
CA ALA A 26 -6.62 0.28 12.41
C ALA A 26 -6.63 1.81 12.31
N ILE A 27 -7.63 2.43 12.96
CA ILE A 27 -7.71 3.88 13.05
C ILE A 27 -6.64 4.36 14.03
N ASP A 28 -5.77 5.26 13.57
CA ASP A 28 -4.69 5.85 14.36
C ASP A 28 -4.48 7.33 14.01
N ASP A 29 -3.44 7.93 14.57
CA ASP A 29 -3.10 9.34 14.31
C ASP A 29 -2.80 9.64 12.84
N ARG A 30 -2.38 8.65 12.04
CA ARG A 30 -2.18 8.84 10.58
C ARG A 30 -3.51 9.00 9.87
N THR A 31 -4.55 8.31 10.31
CA THR A 31 -5.92 8.52 9.82
C THR A 31 -6.36 9.96 10.09
N LEU A 32 -6.18 10.46 11.33
CA LEU A 32 -6.55 11.84 11.68
C LEU A 32 -5.70 12.88 10.94
N HIS A 33 -4.40 12.62 10.79
CA HIS A 33 -3.51 13.48 10.02
C HIS A 33 -3.96 13.61 8.57
N TYR A 34 -4.32 12.49 7.93
CA TYR A 34 -4.85 12.52 6.57
C TYR A 34 -6.17 13.29 6.47
N LEU A 35 -7.10 13.11 7.42
CA LEU A 35 -8.34 13.88 7.47
C LEU A 35 -8.05 15.39 7.54
N ARG A 36 -7.12 15.81 8.39
CA ARG A 36 -6.70 17.22 8.47
C ARG A 36 -6.09 17.73 7.16
N MET A 37 -5.15 16.99 6.59
CA MET A 37 -4.46 17.36 5.33
C MET A 37 -5.40 17.54 4.15
N THR A 38 -6.55 16.90 4.20
CA THR A 38 -7.54 16.90 3.12
C THR A 38 -8.75 17.78 3.45
N GLY A 39 -8.56 18.78 4.33
CA GLY A 39 -9.59 19.77 4.66
C GLY A 39 -10.68 19.28 5.61
N ARG A 40 -10.59 18.04 6.13
CA ARG A 40 -11.55 17.42 7.05
C ARG A 40 -11.10 17.52 8.51
N GLY A 41 -10.38 18.60 8.83
CA GLY A 41 -9.93 18.92 10.18
C GLY A 41 -11.05 19.39 11.12
N GLY A 42 -10.68 19.70 12.37
CA GLY A 42 -11.62 20.20 13.38
C GLY A 42 -12.64 19.15 13.82
N ARG A 43 -13.94 19.43 13.61
CA ARG A 43 -15.04 18.60 14.13
C ARG A 43 -15.00 17.16 13.63
N ILE A 44 -14.69 16.93 12.35
CA ILE A 44 -14.70 15.58 11.76
C ILE A 44 -13.57 14.72 12.34
N SER A 45 -12.35 15.25 12.38
CA SER A 45 -11.21 14.57 13.01
C SER A 45 -11.49 14.25 14.48
N ALA A 46 -12.04 15.20 15.24
CA ALA A 46 -12.34 15.01 16.66
C ALA A 46 -13.43 13.96 16.89
N LEU A 47 -14.50 13.99 16.09
CA LEU A 47 -15.58 13.00 16.16
C LEU A 47 -15.08 11.59 15.80
N THR A 48 -14.25 11.50 14.75
CA THR A 48 -13.66 10.23 14.31
C THR A 48 -12.83 9.60 15.42
N GLU A 49 -11.98 10.39 16.09
CA GLU A 49 -11.18 9.90 17.21
C GLU A 49 -12.05 9.46 18.39
N ALA A 50 -12.96 10.33 18.85
CA ALA A 50 -13.80 10.05 20.00
C ALA A 50 -14.64 8.78 19.78
N TYR A 51 -15.23 8.64 18.58
CA TYR A 51 -16.01 7.46 18.22
C TYR A 51 -15.14 6.21 18.14
N ALA A 52 -14.01 6.26 17.43
CA ALA A 52 -13.12 5.10 17.29
C ALA A 52 -12.61 4.60 18.64
N ARG A 53 -12.28 5.50 19.57
CA ARG A 53 -11.90 5.15 20.95
C ARG A 53 -13.06 4.54 21.73
N ALA A 54 -14.25 5.15 21.68
CA ALA A 54 -15.42 4.64 22.39
C ALA A 54 -15.85 3.24 21.92
N GLN A 55 -15.62 2.92 20.64
CA GLN A 55 -15.93 1.62 20.04
C GLN A 55 -14.79 0.60 20.14
N GLY A 56 -13.63 0.96 20.70
CA GLY A 56 -12.46 0.08 20.73
C GLY A 56 -11.83 -0.20 19.36
N LEU A 57 -12.09 0.66 18.36
CA LEU A 57 -11.53 0.56 17.01
C LEU A 57 -10.22 1.33 16.83
N TRP A 58 -9.78 2.02 17.88
CA TRP A 58 -8.50 2.70 17.90
C TRP A 58 -7.34 1.69 17.98
N HIS A 59 -6.22 2.00 17.35
CA HIS A 59 -5.10 1.08 17.16
C HIS A 59 -4.61 0.39 18.44
N ASP A 60 -4.46 1.13 19.54
CA ASP A 60 -3.97 0.58 20.81
C ASP A 60 -4.98 -0.38 21.44
N SER A 61 -6.27 -0.16 21.20
CA SER A 61 -7.35 -1.03 21.68
C SER A 61 -7.37 -2.38 20.98
N LEU A 62 -6.70 -2.49 19.82
CA LEU A 62 -6.57 -3.72 19.05
C LEU A 62 -5.24 -4.45 19.31
N ALA A 63 -4.41 -3.97 20.25
CA ALA A 63 -3.12 -4.60 20.56
C ALA A 63 -3.27 -6.07 21.03
N GLU A 64 -4.35 -6.36 21.75
CA GLU A 64 -4.68 -7.69 22.27
C GLU A 64 -5.67 -8.45 21.38
N ALA A 65 -5.88 -8.01 20.14
CA ALA A 65 -6.79 -8.70 19.23
C ALA A 65 -6.25 -10.09 18.88
N GLU A 66 -7.11 -11.11 19.00
CA GLU A 66 -6.75 -12.48 18.68
C GLU A 66 -6.92 -12.75 17.18
N TYR A 67 -5.83 -13.18 16.54
CA TYR A 67 -5.83 -13.56 15.13
C TYR A 67 -5.60 -15.06 14.98
N ASN A 68 -6.32 -15.69 14.06
CA ASN A 68 -6.12 -17.10 13.71
C ASN A 68 -4.69 -17.38 13.22
N ARG A 69 -4.05 -16.39 12.58
CA ARG A 69 -2.68 -16.45 12.11
C ARG A 69 -2.08 -15.05 12.07
N VAL A 70 -0.87 -14.93 12.61
CA VAL A 70 -0.05 -13.71 12.53
C VAL A 70 1.09 -13.93 11.56
N VAL A 71 1.30 -12.99 10.62
CA VAL A 71 2.42 -12.99 9.68
C VAL A 71 3.21 -11.70 9.89
N THR A 72 4.52 -11.82 10.09
CA THR A 72 5.41 -10.68 10.31
C THR A 72 6.19 -10.36 9.03
N LEU A 73 6.23 -9.07 8.67
CA LEU A 73 7.01 -8.57 7.53
C LEU A 73 7.98 -7.49 8.00
N ASN A 74 9.27 -7.69 7.75
CA ASN A 74 10.28 -6.65 7.97
C ASN A 74 10.33 -5.69 6.77
N LEU A 75 9.84 -4.47 6.95
CA LEU A 75 9.82 -3.46 5.90
C LEU A 75 11.22 -3.05 5.41
N SER A 76 12.24 -3.11 6.28
CA SER A 76 13.62 -2.79 5.88
C SER A 76 14.24 -3.81 4.93
N ALA A 77 13.67 -5.02 4.84
CA ALA A 77 14.10 -6.05 3.90
C ALA A 77 13.40 -5.95 2.53
N VAL A 78 12.43 -5.05 2.37
CA VAL A 78 11.68 -4.91 1.12
C VAL A 78 12.55 -4.25 0.06
N ALA A 79 12.85 -5.00 -1.01
CA ALA A 79 13.60 -4.51 -2.16
C ALA A 79 12.67 -4.02 -3.28
N ARG A 80 13.13 -3.03 -4.06
CA ARG A 80 12.49 -2.56 -5.29
C ARG A 80 12.21 -3.76 -6.22
N SER A 81 10.99 -3.88 -6.71
CA SER A 81 10.57 -4.99 -7.56
C SER A 81 9.51 -4.57 -8.57
N ILE A 82 9.36 -5.37 -9.61
CA ILE A 82 8.24 -5.31 -10.56
C ILE A 82 7.42 -6.60 -10.46
N ALA A 83 6.17 -6.55 -10.93
CA ALA A 83 5.28 -7.71 -11.02
C ALA A 83 5.00 -8.06 -12.50
N GLY A 84 4.98 -9.36 -12.82
CA GLY A 84 4.70 -9.86 -14.17
C GLY A 84 5.77 -10.80 -14.70
N PRO A 85 5.76 -11.15 -16.00
CA PRO A 85 5.00 -10.49 -17.07
C PRO A 85 3.55 -10.95 -17.22
N LYS A 86 3.14 -12.06 -16.57
CA LYS A 86 1.80 -12.65 -16.80
C LYS A 86 0.86 -12.50 -15.61
N GLN A 87 1.39 -12.42 -14.40
CA GLN A 87 0.59 -12.47 -13.18
C GLN A 87 1.06 -11.42 -12.15
N PRO A 88 0.15 -10.79 -11.39
CA PRO A 88 0.49 -9.73 -10.44
C PRO A 88 1.29 -10.21 -9.23
N HIS A 89 1.20 -11.50 -8.87
CA HIS A 89 1.98 -12.10 -7.79
C HIS A 89 3.39 -12.54 -8.22
N GLN A 90 3.71 -12.45 -9.52
CA GLN A 90 5.03 -12.81 -10.04
C GLN A 90 6.04 -11.69 -9.76
N ARG A 91 6.65 -11.71 -8.58
CA ARG A 91 7.61 -10.69 -8.13
C ARG A 91 9.00 -10.90 -8.74
N ILE A 92 9.54 -9.86 -9.37
CA ILE A 92 10.91 -9.80 -9.89
C ILE A 92 11.66 -8.67 -9.18
N VAL A 93 12.74 -8.99 -8.46
CA VAL A 93 13.56 -8.00 -7.75
C VAL A 93 14.44 -7.23 -8.72
N LEU A 94 14.39 -5.90 -8.67
CA LEU A 94 15.21 -5.03 -9.50
C LEU A 94 16.65 -4.98 -8.95
N GLY A 95 17.64 -4.94 -9.85
CA GLY A 95 19.07 -4.87 -9.49
C GLY A 95 19.78 -6.23 -9.42
N GLN A 96 19.06 -7.35 -9.49
CA GLN A 96 19.65 -8.67 -9.73
C GLN A 96 19.59 -8.96 -11.24
N LYS A 97 20.68 -8.66 -11.95
CA LYS A 97 20.82 -8.67 -13.43
C LYS A 97 19.66 -7.98 -14.17
N ALA A 98 19.80 -6.67 -14.40
CA ALA A 98 19.11 -6.08 -15.55
C ALA A 98 19.79 -6.61 -16.84
N PRO A 99 19.06 -7.05 -17.87
CA PRO A 99 19.61 -6.99 -19.22
C PRO A 99 20.04 -5.54 -19.41
N ALA A 100 21.29 -5.31 -19.83
CA ALA A 100 21.74 -3.97 -20.18
C ALA A 100 20.69 -3.36 -21.12
N ALA A 101 20.19 -2.17 -20.78
CA ALA A 101 19.40 -1.39 -21.72
C ALA A 101 20.34 -0.94 -22.83
N HIS A 102 20.67 -1.86 -23.73
CA HIS A 102 21.00 -1.49 -25.08
C HIS A 102 19.73 -0.80 -25.58
N LEU A 103 19.84 0.46 -25.98
CA LEU A 103 18.84 1.10 -26.82
C LEU A 103 19.35 0.86 -28.25
N PRO A 104 19.07 -0.30 -28.88
CA PRO A 104 19.46 -0.48 -30.26
C PRO A 104 18.61 0.50 -31.08
N ALA A 105 19.10 0.93 -32.24
CA ALA A 105 18.23 1.56 -33.23
C ALA A 105 17.26 0.48 -33.75
N GLY A 106 16.09 0.33 -33.12
CA GLY A 106 15.05 -0.65 -33.51
C GLY A 106 14.22 -1.20 -32.34
N LEU A 107 13.10 -1.86 -32.64
CA LEU A 107 12.30 -2.63 -31.68
C LEU A 107 12.86 -4.06 -31.58
N ASP A 108 13.00 -4.58 -30.37
CA ASP A 108 13.44 -5.96 -30.10
C ASP A 108 12.65 -6.56 -28.92
N ASN A 109 12.88 -7.85 -28.64
CA ASN A 109 12.30 -8.55 -27.50
C ASN A 109 12.65 -7.85 -26.18
N GLY A 110 11.61 -7.44 -25.45
CA GLY A 110 11.76 -6.72 -24.18
C GLY A 110 11.78 -5.20 -24.32
N SER A 111 11.67 -4.63 -25.54
CA SER A 111 11.47 -3.20 -25.71
C SER A 111 10.18 -2.73 -25.02
N VAL A 112 10.29 -1.66 -24.23
CA VAL A 112 9.14 -1.01 -23.59
C VAL A 112 8.46 -0.10 -24.62
N VAL A 113 7.27 -0.49 -25.07
CA VAL A 113 6.47 0.30 -26.05
C VAL A 113 5.33 1.09 -25.41
N LEU A 114 5.03 0.83 -24.13
CA LEU A 114 4.03 1.54 -23.34
C LEU A 114 4.59 1.76 -21.93
N ALA A 115 4.59 3.01 -21.49
CA ALA A 115 4.88 3.39 -20.11
C ALA A 115 3.78 4.32 -19.63
N ALA A 116 2.92 3.82 -18.75
CA ALA A 116 1.74 4.55 -18.28
C ALA A 116 1.72 4.52 -16.75
N ILE A 117 1.59 5.70 -16.14
CA ILE A 117 1.29 5.83 -14.70
C ILE A 117 -0.23 5.92 -14.59
N THR A 118 -0.85 4.85 -14.12
CA THR A 118 -2.31 4.71 -14.10
C THR A 118 -2.79 4.10 -12.79
N SER A 119 -4.10 3.85 -12.70
CA SER A 119 -4.81 3.25 -11.56
C SER A 119 -4.81 4.06 -10.27
N CYS A 120 -5.92 4.01 -9.53
CA CYS A 120 -6.05 4.62 -8.21
C CYS A 120 -5.06 4.03 -7.19
N THR A 121 -4.59 2.80 -7.41
CA THR A 121 -3.60 2.12 -6.56
C THR A 121 -2.34 2.95 -6.33
N ASN A 122 -1.89 3.68 -7.35
CA ASN A 122 -0.66 4.48 -7.30
C ASN A 122 -0.91 5.97 -7.47
N THR A 123 -1.93 6.40 -8.22
CA THR A 123 -2.22 7.83 -8.43
C THR A 123 -2.80 8.52 -7.19
N SER A 124 -3.29 7.74 -6.21
CA SER A 124 -3.77 8.26 -4.93
C SER A 124 -2.65 8.43 -3.90
N ASN A 125 -1.40 8.09 -4.24
CA ASN A 125 -0.23 8.19 -3.37
C ASN A 125 0.72 9.30 -3.87
N PRO A 126 0.64 10.51 -3.28
CA PRO A 126 1.40 11.69 -3.72
C PRO A 126 2.88 11.67 -3.30
#